data_AF-A0A183EXU3-F1
#
_entry.id   AF-A0A183EXU3-F1
#
_cell.length_a   1.000
_cell.length_b   1.000
_cell.length_c   1.000
_cell.angle_alpha   90.00
_cell.angle_beta   90.00
_cell.angle_gamma   90.00
#
_symmetry.space_group_name_H-M   'P 1'
#
loop_
_entity.id
_entity.type
_entity.pdbx_description
1 polymer ?
#
loop_
_entity_poly.entity_id
_entity_poly.type
_entity_poly.pdbx_seq_one_letter_code
_entity_poly.pdbx_strand_id
1 'polypeptide(L)'
;IFHKAFFPDSTDEIIEVDSTTKARDFCHRVAARLGLLSIDGFSLFVKLGSKVISVPDTEFFFDFLRQLLEWMRPKNPTIFTLPYQVLFMKKLWINTVPGEDRVADLVFHYPQV
;
A
#
# COMPACT_ATOMS: atom_id res chain seq x y z
N ILE A 1 -2.05 -10.67 -12.43
CA ILE A 1 -1.92 -11.32 -11.09
C ILE A 1 -2.77 -10.50 -10.12
N PHE A 2 -3.40 -11.09 -9.12
CA PHE A 2 -4.20 -10.35 -8.15
C PHE A 2 -3.46 -10.23 -6.82
N HIS A 3 -3.43 -9.02 -6.25
CA HIS A 3 -2.81 -8.72 -4.97
C HIS A 3 -3.80 -8.04 -4.04
N LYS A 4 -3.86 -8.51 -2.79
CA LYS A 4 -4.70 -7.90 -1.76
C LYS A 4 -4.05 -6.61 -1.23
N ALA A 5 -4.83 -5.54 -1.13
CA ALA A 5 -4.47 -4.28 -0.48
C ALA A 5 -5.35 -4.07 0.74
N PHE A 6 -4.72 -3.94 1.92
CA PHE A 6 -5.38 -3.77 3.20
C PHE A 6 -5.49 -2.28 3.56
N PHE A 7 -6.57 -1.91 4.25
CA PHE A 7 -6.88 -0.54 4.61
C PHE A 7 -6.93 -0.33 6.14
N PRO A 8 -6.84 0.93 6.60
CA PRO A 8 -6.87 1.27 8.03
C PRO A 8 -8.14 0.85 8.78
N ASP A 9 -9.28 0.82 8.11
CA ASP A 9 -10.57 0.36 8.68
C ASP A 9 -10.68 -1.18 8.82
N SER A 10 -9.57 -1.90 8.62
CA SER A 10 -9.48 -3.37 8.63
C SER A 10 -10.17 -4.06 7.46
N THR A 11 -10.60 -3.33 6.43
CA THR A 11 -11.09 -3.92 5.18
C THR A 11 -9.96 -4.13 4.17
N ASP A 12 -10.26 -4.80 3.05
CA ASP A 12 -9.30 -5.04 1.97
C ASP A 12 -9.98 -5.11 0.60
N GLU A 13 -9.20 -4.85 -0.45
CA GLU A 13 -9.61 -5.05 -1.84
C GLU A 13 -8.59 -5.88 -2.60
N ILE A 14 -9.07 -6.58 -3.63
CA ILE A 14 -8.23 -7.39 -4.53
C ILE A 14 -7.94 -6.55 -5.78
N ILE A 15 -6.68 -6.20 -5.98
CA ILE A 15 -6.24 -5.34 -7.08
C ILE A 15 -5.46 -6.16 -8.09
N GLU A 16 -5.81 -6.00 -9.36
CA GLU A 16 -5.02 -6.58 -10.45
C GLU A 16 -3.71 -5.81 -10.62
N VAL A 17 -2.61 -6.55 -10.75
CA VAL A 17 -1.25 -6.06 -10.99
C VAL A 17 -0.51 -6.98 -11.98
N ASP A 18 0.46 -6.41 -12.66
CA ASP A 18 1.36 -7.07 -13.61
C ASP A 18 2.83 -6.69 -13.34
N SER A 19 3.76 -7.28 -14.08
CA SER A 19 5.19 -7.04 -13.92
C SER A 19 5.63 -5.59 -14.20
N THR A 20 4.79 -4.80 -14.86
CA THR A 20 5.07 -3.40 -15.22
C THR A 20 4.34 -2.40 -14.32
N THR A 21 3.55 -2.87 -13.36
CA THR A 21 2.77 -2.02 -12.47
C THR A 21 3.69 -1.28 -11.50
N LYS A 22 3.69 0.05 -11.55
CA LYS A 22 4.37 0.90 -10.56
C LYS A 22 3.49 1.11 -9.33
N ALA A 23 4.11 1.51 -8.22
CA ALA A 23 3.40 1.79 -6.98
C ALA A 23 2.30 2.85 -7.18
N ARG A 24 2.57 3.92 -7.95
CA ARG A 24 1.55 4.90 -8.32
C ARG A 24 0.38 4.28 -9.08
N ASP A 25 0.63 3.36 -10.02
CA ASP A 25 -0.42 2.78 -10.85
C ASP A 25 -1.33 1.89 -9.98
N PHE A 26 -0.73 1.15 -9.04
CA PHE A 26 -1.45 0.39 -8.02
C PHE A 26 -2.31 1.33 -7.16
N CYS A 27 -1.73 2.41 -6.60
CA CYS A 27 -2.48 3.42 -5.84
C CYS A 27 -3.71 3.90 -6.61
N HIS A 28 -3.54 4.30 -7.89
CA HIS A 28 -4.66 4.77 -8.72
C HIS A 28 -5.75 3.71 -8.90
N ARG A 29 -5.39 2.43 -9.07
CA ARG A 29 -6.36 1.33 -9.16
C ARG A 29 -7.14 1.15 -7.85
N VAL A 30 -6.49 1.27 -6.69
CA VAL A 30 -7.17 1.25 -5.38
C VAL A 30 -8.12 2.43 -5.24
N ALA A 31 -7.65 3.64 -5.53
CA ALA A 31 -8.47 4.85 -5.42
C ALA A 31 -9.71 4.78 -6.33
N ALA A 32 -9.53 4.33 -7.58
CA ALA A 32 -10.64 4.12 -8.50
C ALA A 32 -11.62 3.04 -8.00
N ARG A 33 -11.11 1.97 -7.40
CA ARG A 33 -11.93 0.88 -6.83
C ARG A 33 -12.79 1.35 -5.66
N LEU A 34 -12.24 2.19 -4.79
CA LEU A 34 -12.93 2.74 -3.62
C LEU A 34 -13.81 3.95 -3.93
N GLY A 35 -13.60 4.60 -5.09
CA GLY A 35 -14.28 5.84 -5.43
C GLY A 35 -13.74 7.06 -4.68
N LEU A 36 -12.44 7.10 -4.39
CA LEU A 36 -11.78 8.27 -3.80
C LEU A 36 -11.78 9.44 -4.79
N LEU A 37 -12.03 10.64 -4.27
CA LEU A 37 -12.02 11.88 -5.05
C LEU A 37 -10.59 12.39 -5.32
N SER A 38 -9.67 12.14 -4.40
CA SER A 38 -8.25 12.44 -4.57
C SER A 38 -7.36 11.36 -3.97
N ILE A 39 -6.25 11.12 -4.64
CA ILE A 39 -5.19 10.23 -4.17
C ILE A 39 -3.99 10.99 -3.57
N ASP A 40 -4.08 12.31 -3.48
CA ASP A 40 -2.98 13.12 -2.98
C ASP A 40 -2.63 12.76 -1.54
N GLY A 41 -1.34 12.49 -1.33
CA GLY A 41 -0.79 12.08 -0.05
C GLY A 41 -1.03 10.63 0.32
N PHE A 42 -1.73 9.82 -0.49
CA PHE A 42 -1.82 8.37 -0.30
C PHE A 42 -0.58 7.65 -0.83
N SER A 43 -0.24 6.52 -0.23
CA SER A 43 0.91 5.71 -0.64
C SER A 43 0.68 4.24 -0.31
N LEU A 44 1.42 3.37 -1.00
CA LEU A 44 1.55 1.98 -0.63
C LEU A 44 2.60 1.79 0.46
N PHE A 45 2.34 0.83 1.33
CA PHE A 45 3.28 0.36 2.32
C PHE A 45 3.34 -1.16 2.29
N VAL A 46 4.51 -1.71 2.59
CA VAL A 46 4.70 -3.14 2.78
C VAL A 46 5.02 -3.37 4.26
N LYS A 47 4.18 -4.18 4.92
CA LYS A 47 4.39 -4.63 6.30
C LYS A 47 5.02 -6.01 6.28
N LEU A 48 6.20 -6.15 6.90
CA LEU A 48 6.90 -7.41 7.10
C LEU A 48 7.25 -7.57 8.58
N GLY A 49 6.58 -8.49 9.27
CA GLY A 49 6.70 -8.63 10.72
C GLY A 49 6.36 -7.32 11.43
N SER A 50 7.33 -6.76 12.16
CA SER A 50 7.20 -5.47 12.86
C SER A 50 7.59 -4.26 12.02
N LYS A 51 8.11 -4.44 10.80
CA LYS A 51 8.54 -3.34 9.94
C LYS A 51 7.42 -2.95 8.98
N VAL A 52 7.22 -1.66 8.79
CA VAL A 52 6.32 -1.09 7.78
C VAL A 52 7.13 -0.09 6.96
N ILE A 53 7.16 -0.27 5.64
CA ILE A 53 7.99 0.54 4.75
C ILE A 53 7.14 1.07 3.60
N SER A 54 7.22 2.37 3.34
CA SER A 54 6.53 3.00 2.21
C SER A 54 7.23 2.66 0.89
N VAL A 55 6.43 2.33 -0.12
CA VAL A 55 6.90 2.08 -1.49
C VAL A 55 7.03 3.41 -2.22
N PRO A 56 8.16 3.72 -2.87
CA PRO A 56 8.28 4.90 -3.71
C PRO A 56 7.35 4.82 -4.93
N ASP A 57 6.61 5.89 -5.22
CA ASP A 57 5.61 5.97 -6.28
C ASP A 57 6.12 5.57 -7.68
N THR A 58 7.40 5.87 -7.97
CA THR A 58 8.04 5.60 -9.27
C THR A 58 8.56 4.19 -9.42
N GLU A 59 8.65 3.42 -8.34
CA GLU A 59 9.22 2.07 -8.31
C GLU A 59 8.22 1.04 -8.84
N PHE A 60 8.71 0.03 -9.55
CA PHE A 60 7.91 -1.14 -9.91
C PHE A 60 7.57 -1.94 -8.66
N PHE A 61 6.30 -2.26 -8.48
CA PHE A 61 5.80 -2.88 -7.25
C PHE A 61 6.50 -4.20 -6.93
N PHE A 62 6.66 -5.07 -7.92
CA PHE A 62 7.33 -6.36 -7.73
C PHE A 62 8.84 -6.25 -7.52
N ASP A 63 9.49 -5.24 -8.13
CA ASP A 63 10.92 -5.00 -7.91
C ASP A 63 11.18 -4.54 -6.48
N PHE A 64 10.36 -3.61 -5.97
CA PHE A 64 10.43 -3.17 -4.59
C PHE A 64 10.23 -4.32 -3.61
N LEU A 65 9.20 -5.14 -3.81
CA LEU A 65 8.92 -6.30 -2.96
C LEU A 65 10.11 -7.27 -2.93
N ARG A 66 10.67 -7.59 -4.10
CA ARG A 66 11.81 -8.50 -4.21
C ARG A 66 13.04 -7.93 -3.49
N GLN A 67 13.40 -6.68 -3.77
CA GLN A 67 14.54 -6.01 -3.12
C GLN A 67 14.37 -5.99 -1.60
N LEU A 68 13.17 -5.66 -1.11
CA LEU A 68 12.88 -5.62 0.31
C LEU A 68 12.97 -7.00 0.97
N LEU A 69 12.42 -8.05 0.34
CA LEU A 69 12.54 -9.42 0.85
C LEU A 69 13.99 -9.90 0.86
N GLU A 70 14.78 -9.54 -0.15
CA GLU A 70 16.22 -9.84 -0.20
C GLU A 70 16.98 -9.13 0.93
N TRP A 71 16.70 -7.86 1.19
CA TRP A 71 17.31 -7.10 2.29
C TRP A 71 16.94 -7.64 3.66
N MET A 72 15.74 -8.21 3.80
CA MET A 72 15.23 -8.79 5.04
C MET A 72 15.64 -10.27 5.23
N ARG A 73 16.25 -10.90 4.22
CA ARG A 73 16.65 -12.31 4.28
C ARG A 73 17.74 -12.50 5.35
N PRO A 74 17.58 -13.45 6.28
CA PRO A 74 18.61 -13.77 7.25
C PRO A 74 19.86 -14.32 6.55
N LYS A 75 21.04 -14.08 7.12
CA LYS A 75 22.33 -14.52 6.54
C LYS A 75 22.52 -16.04 6.51
N ASN A 76 21.67 -16.79 7.20
CA ASN A 76 21.74 -18.26 7.27
C ASN A 76 20.96 -18.89 6.10
N PRO A 77 21.43 -20.01 5.52
CA PRO A 77 20.92 -20.58 4.28
C PRO A 77 19.63 -21.41 4.46
N THR A 78 18.76 -21.06 5.39
CA THR A 78 17.46 -21.72 5.54
C THR A 78 16.43 -21.14 4.58
N ILE A 79 15.45 -21.96 4.17
CA ILE A 79 14.30 -21.51 3.39
C ILE A 79 13.58 -20.44 4.21
N PHE A 80 13.60 -19.20 3.71
CA PHE A 80 13.01 -18.05 4.36
C PHE A 80 11.76 -17.60 3.61
N THR A 81 10.60 -17.89 4.18
CA THR A 81 9.32 -17.33 3.75
C THR A 81 8.88 -16.31 4.78
N LEU A 82 8.93 -15.02 4.42
CA LEU A 82 8.46 -13.94 5.28
C LEU A 82 7.09 -13.47 4.79
N PRO A 83 6.01 -13.66 5.58
CA PRO A 83 4.71 -13.13 5.19
C PRO A 83 4.80 -11.60 5.16
N TYR A 84 4.28 -11.03 4.08
CA TYR A 84 4.14 -9.59 3.94
C TYR A 84 2.68 -9.21 3.69
N GLN A 85 2.32 -8.00 4.06
CA GLN A 85 1.03 -7.38 3.75
C GLN A 85 1.28 -6.10 2.98
N VAL A 86 0.43 -5.83 1.99
CA VAL A 86 0.43 -4.56 1.26
C VAL A 86 -0.70 -3.70 1.84
N LEU A 87 -0.34 -2.54 2.36
CA LEU A 87 -1.25 -1.58 2.95
C LEU A 87 -1.35 -0.38 2.00
N PHE A 88 -2.55 0.18 1.89
CA PHE A 88 -2.76 1.46 1.23
C PHE A 88 -3.27 2.45 2.29
N MET A 89 -2.55 3.55 2.50
CA MET A 89 -2.81 4.47 3.61
C MET A 89 -2.45 5.91 3.23
N LYS A 90 -3.04 6.88 3.93
CA LYS A 90 -2.62 8.28 3.87
C LYS A 90 -1.24 8.41 4.52
N LYS A 91 -0.26 8.89 3.76
CA LYS A 91 1.13 9.14 4.18
C LYS A 91 1.38 10.61 4.49
N LEU A 92 0.84 11.51 3.67
CA LEU A 92 0.98 12.96 3.83
C LEU A 92 -0.39 13.59 4.04
N TRP A 93 -0.51 14.37 5.12
CA TRP A 93 -1.74 15.06 5.51
C TRP A 93 -1.65 16.53 5.11
N ILE A 94 -1.63 16.77 3.81
CA ILE A 94 -1.55 18.12 3.24
C ILE A 94 -2.91 18.40 2.60
N ASN A 95 -3.48 19.58 2.85
CA ASN A 95 -4.77 20.00 2.30
C ASN A 95 -5.90 18.97 2.49
N THR A 96 -5.84 18.18 3.56
CA THR A 96 -6.84 17.15 3.85
C THR A 96 -7.93 17.79 4.70
N VAL A 97 -9.11 18.00 4.09
CA VAL A 97 -10.25 18.65 4.72
C VAL A 97 -11.35 17.61 4.95
N PRO A 98 -11.68 17.27 6.21
CA PRO A 98 -12.79 16.37 6.50
C PRO A 98 -14.10 16.87 5.91
N GLY A 99 -14.89 15.95 5.34
CA GLY A 99 -16.17 16.21 4.68
C GLY A 99 -16.07 16.41 3.17
N GLU A 100 -14.90 16.68 2.60
CA GLU A 100 -14.73 16.82 1.15
C GLU A 100 -14.75 15.46 0.43
N ASP A 101 -14.11 14.45 1.01
CA ASP A 101 -14.12 13.07 0.50
C ASP A 101 -14.55 12.11 1.62
N ARG A 102 -15.84 11.75 1.60
CA ARG A 102 -16.45 10.89 2.62
C ARG A 102 -15.84 9.48 2.65
N VAL A 103 -15.39 8.95 1.50
CA VAL A 103 -14.73 7.63 1.46
C VAL A 103 -13.36 7.74 2.10
N ALA A 104 -12.61 8.79 1.75
CA ALA A 104 -11.32 9.06 2.38
C ALA A 104 -11.45 9.20 3.90
N ASP A 105 -12.47 9.91 4.37
CA ASP A 105 -12.73 10.13 5.79
C ASP A 105 -12.99 8.84 6.57
N LEU A 106 -13.88 7.99 6.05
CA LEU A 106 -14.36 6.81 6.75
C LEU A 106 -13.35 5.64 6.70
N VAL A 107 -12.69 5.45 5.56
CA VAL A 107 -11.78 4.32 5.34
C VAL A 107 -10.36 4.63 5.84
N PHE A 108 -9.93 5.90 5.76
CA PHE A 108 -8.54 6.29 6.02
C PHE A 108 -8.39 7.35 7.11
N HIS A 109 -9.10 8.48 7.03
CA HIS A 109 -8.80 9.59 7.94
C HIS A 109 -9.11 9.26 9.39
N TYR A 110 -10.33 8.80 9.67
CA TYR A 110 -10.73 8.45 11.03
C TYR A 110 -9.96 7.24 11.60
N PRO A 111 -9.79 6.11 10.87
CA PRO A 111 -9.12 4.94 11.44
C PRO A 111 -7.59 5.04 11.55
N GLN A 112 -6.95 6.02 10.88
CA GLN A 112 -5.50 6.24 10.97
C GLN A 112 -5.07 7.21 12.08
N VAL A 113 -6.03 7.91 12.71
CA VAL A 113 -5.76 8.91 13.76
C VAL A 113 -5.78 8.25 15.14
#